data_AF-A0A7X8CLW3-F1
#
_entry.id   AF-A0A7X8CLW3-F1
#
_cell.length_a   1.000
_cell.length_b   1.000
_cell.length_c   1.000
_cell.angle_alpha   90.00
_cell.angle_beta   90.00
_cell.angle_gamma   90.00
#
_symmetry.space_group_name_H-M   'P 1'
#
loop_
_entity.id
_entity.type
_entity.pdbx_description
1 polymer ?
#
loop_
_entity_poly.entity_id
_entity_poly.type
_entity_poly.pdbx_seq_one_letter_code
_entity_poly.pdbx_strand_id
1 'polypeptide(L)'
;ISNLSKHPEVVYHLLAFHATNKISFWNACRGWTGVDPGVSFHFLPPHGTASLDDYIANGFNPDDAKEYLQGYYDNFFAPNIAPYLRIPGGNEYWVALDRHLSEAYTGQVDAREALNRTARDWEDITNRIGREDQLKSYQEAIGYTP
;
A
#
# COMPACT_ATOMS: atom_id res chain seq x y z
N ILE A 1 6.05 15.02 6.31
CA ILE A 1 6.01 15.96 7.46
C ILE A 1 5.09 17.10 7.05
N SER A 2 4.15 17.52 7.90
CA SER A 2 3.20 18.59 7.54
C SER A 2 3.92 19.88 7.20
N ASN A 3 3.54 20.52 6.10
CA ASN A 3 4.04 21.85 5.71
C ASN A 3 3.62 22.95 6.70
N LEU A 4 2.68 22.67 7.61
CA LEU A 4 2.22 23.57 8.65
C LEU A 4 2.92 23.32 10.01
N SER A 5 3.82 22.34 10.09
CA SER A 5 4.50 22.03 11.35
C SER A 5 5.38 23.20 11.80
N LYS A 6 5.25 23.61 13.07
CA LYS A 6 6.17 24.58 13.69
C LYS A 6 7.52 23.97 14.07
N HIS A 7 7.62 22.64 14.07
CA HIS A 7 8.82 21.89 14.48
C HIS A 7 9.13 20.75 13.49
N PRO A 8 9.36 21.04 12.20
CA PRO A 8 9.55 20.01 11.18
C PRO A 8 10.77 19.14 11.44
N GLU A 9 11.86 19.70 11.97
CA GLU A 9 13.08 18.95 12.30
C GLU A 9 12.88 17.95 13.44
N VAL A 10 12.16 18.33 14.50
CA VAL A 10 11.84 17.41 15.60
C VAL A 10 10.99 16.24 15.11
N VAL A 11 10.00 16.53 14.26
CA VAL A 11 9.17 15.48 13.63
C VAL A 11 10.03 14.60 12.72
N TYR A 12 10.95 15.17 11.94
CA TYR A 12 11.88 14.39 11.14
C TYR A 12 12.72 13.45 12.01
N HIS A 13 13.31 13.94 13.10
CA HIS A 13 14.10 13.13 14.01
C HIS A 13 13.29 11.99 14.63
N LEU A 14 12.04 12.23 15.02
CA LEU A 14 11.14 11.19 15.51
C LEU A 14 10.89 10.11 14.45
N LEU A 15 10.54 10.51 13.22
CA LEU A 15 10.29 9.57 12.13
C LEU A 15 11.56 8.78 11.75
N ALA A 16 12.72 9.45 11.73
CA ALA A 16 14.01 8.82 11.46
C ALA A 16 14.38 7.79 12.55
N PHE A 17 14.09 8.08 13.82
CA PHE A 17 14.27 7.12 14.92
C PHE A 17 13.43 5.85 14.69
N HIS A 18 12.17 6.00 14.31
CA HIS A 18 11.29 4.87 14.00
C HIS A 18 11.71 4.09 12.74
N ALA A 19 12.38 4.76 11.79
CA ALA A 19 12.90 4.15 10.57
C ALA A 19 14.25 3.41 10.76
N THR A 20 14.86 3.46 11.96
CA THR A 20 16.06 2.66 12.22
C THR A 20 15.74 1.17 12.14
N ASN A 21 16.65 0.35 11.61
CA ASN A 21 16.41 -1.10 11.41
C ASN A 21 15.88 -1.79 12.67
N LYS A 22 16.44 -1.46 13.85
CA LYS A 22 16.02 -2.05 15.12
C LYS A 22 14.55 -1.74 15.46
N ILE A 23 14.14 -0.48 15.33
CA ILE A 23 12.77 -0.08 15.66
C ILE A 23 11.80 -0.52 14.57
N SER A 24 12.21 -0.43 13.31
CA SER A 24 11.45 -0.92 12.16
C SER A 24 11.17 -2.42 12.27
N PHE A 25 12.18 -3.22 12.60
CA PHE A 25 12.00 -4.66 12.80
C PHE A 25 11.10 -4.96 14.01
N TRP A 26 11.31 -4.28 15.14
CA TRP A 26 10.44 -4.41 16.31
C TRP A 26 8.97 -4.09 15.99
N ASN A 27 8.71 -3.07 15.15
CA ASN A 27 7.37 -2.76 14.68
C ASN A 27 6.80 -3.82 13.72
N ALA A 28 7.65 -4.47 12.92
CA ALA A 28 7.23 -5.48 11.96
C ALA A 28 6.83 -6.80 12.64
N CYS A 29 7.39 -7.13 13.80
CA CYS A 29 7.14 -8.39 14.48
C CYS A 29 6.22 -8.28 15.72
N ARG A 30 5.78 -7.09 16.13
CA ARG A 30 4.96 -6.93 17.34
C ARG A 30 3.48 -6.72 17.03
N GLY A 31 2.62 -7.59 17.56
CA GLY A 31 1.17 -7.59 17.26
C GLY A 31 0.46 -6.24 17.44
N TRP A 32 0.89 -5.40 18.39
CA TRP A 32 0.25 -4.11 18.68
C TRP A 32 0.70 -2.95 17.77
N THR A 33 1.71 -3.16 16.93
CA THR A 33 2.27 -2.11 16.04
C THR A 33 1.80 -2.24 14.59
N GLY A 34 0.90 -3.19 14.31
CA GLY A 34 0.32 -3.42 13.00
C GLY A 34 0.94 -4.58 12.22
N VAL A 35 2.12 -5.09 12.61
CA VAL A 35 2.83 -6.21 11.97
C VAL A 35 2.95 -6.04 10.47
N ASP A 36 3.80 -5.12 10.00
CA ASP A 36 3.89 -4.77 8.58
C ASP A 36 5.31 -5.02 7.99
N PRO A 37 5.62 -6.24 7.52
CA PRO A 37 6.90 -6.55 6.90
C PRO A 37 6.96 -6.00 5.47
N GLY A 38 7.65 -4.88 5.25
CA GLY A 38 7.75 -4.25 3.91
C GLY A 38 9.16 -3.93 3.41
N VAL A 39 10.21 -4.33 4.12
CA VAL A 39 11.62 -4.08 3.72
C VAL A 39 12.42 -5.36 3.80
N SER A 40 13.47 -5.48 2.96
CA SER A 40 14.19 -6.74 2.74
C SER A 40 14.64 -7.45 4.01
N PHE A 41 15.15 -6.72 5.01
CA PHE A 41 15.62 -7.33 6.26
C PHE A 41 14.51 -7.84 7.20
N HIS A 42 13.23 -7.58 6.91
CA HIS A 42 12.10 -8.14 7.66
C HIS A 42 11.82 -9.60 7.28
N PHE A 43 12.25 -10.04 6.09
CA PHE A 43 11.95 -11.38 5.60
C PHE A 43 12.97 -12.40 6.06
N LEU A 44 12.55 -13.67 6.09
CA LEU A 44 13.44 -14.80 6.35
C LEU A 44 14.41 -15.01 5.16
N PRO A 45 15.56 -15.68 5.37
CA PRO A 45 16.37 -16.18 4.27
C PRO A 45 15.55 -17.05 3.31
N PRO A 46 15.79 -17.00 1.99
CA PRO A 46 16.86 -16.25 1.31
C PRO A 46 16.52 -14.78 1.00
N HIS A 47 15.30 -14.33 1.30
CA HIS A 47 14.76 -13.03 0.90
C HIS A 47 15.21 -11.87 1.81
N GLY A 48 15.60 -12.18 3.03
CA GLY A 48 16.05 -11.23 4.02
C GLY A 48 17.00 -11.82 5.06
N THR A 49 17.11 -11.12 6.19
CA THR A 49 18.04 -11.46 7.28
C THR A 49 17.34 -11.74 8.61
N ALA A 50 16.01 -11.76 8.65
CA ALA A 50 15.26 -12.01 9.87
C ALA A 50 15.38 -13.49 10.29
N SER A 51 15.36 -13.74 11.61
CA SER A 51 15.23 -15.10 12.12
C SER A 51 13.76 -15.45 12.37
N LEU A 52 13.40 -16.71 12.17
CA LEU A 52 12.08 -17.20 12.56
C LEU A 52 11.88 -17.10 14.08
N ASP A 53 12.96 -17.28 14.85
CA ASP A 53 12.93 -17.17 16.31
C ASP A 53 12.51 -15.77 16.79
N ASP A 54 12.82 -14.72 16.02
CA ASP A 54 12.43 -13.35 16.35
C ASP A 54 10.91 -13.17 16.30
N TYR A 55 10.24 -13.82 15.34
CA TYR A 55 8.79 -13.81 15.22
C TYR A 55 8.14 -14.71 16.27
N ILE A 56 8.70 -15.89 16.53
CA ILE A 56 8.21 -16.81 17.58
C ILE A 56 8.27 -16.12 18.95
N ALA A 57 9.36 -15.38 19.24
CA ALA A 57 9.51 -14.63 20.48
C ALA A 57 8.42 -13.55 20.69
N ASN A 58 7.74 -13.13 19.62
CA ASN A 58 6.63 -12.19 19.66
C ASN A 58 5.24 -12.87 19.57
N GLY A 59 5.19 -14.19 19.69
CA GLY A 59 3.94 -14.96 19.80
C GLY A 59 3.39 -15.49 18.47
N PHE A 60 4.17 -15.45 17.39
CA PHE A 60 3.76 -16.03 16.12
C PHE A 60 3.83 -17.55 16.17
N ASN A 61 2.85 -18.20 15.54
CA ASN A 61 3.01 -19.60 15.18
C ASN A 61 4.13 -19.70 14.10
N PRO A 62 5.05 -20.67 14.19
CA PRO A 62 6.16 -20.80 13.25
C PRO A 62 5.74 -20.97 11.79
N ASP A 63 4.65 -21.69 11.52
CA ASP A 63 4.20 -21.94 10.16
C ASP A 63 3.42 -20.73 9.61
N ASP A 64 2.56 -20.12 10.43
CA ASP A 64 1.89 -18.86 10.08
C ASP A 64 2.91 -17.75 9.76
N ALA A 65 4.00 -17.65 10.53
CA ALA A 65 5.04 -16.66 10.28
C ALA A 65 5.73 -16.86 8.92
N LYS A 66 6.01 -18.11 8.54
CA LYS A 66 6.61 -18.42 7.24
C LYS A 66 5.67 -18.07 6.10
N GLU A 67 4.42 -18.51 6.18
CA GLU A 67 3.41 -18.25 5.15
C GLU A 67 3.13 -16.74 5.01
N TYR A 68 2.99 -16.04 6.14
CA TYR A 68 2.78 -14.61 6.19
C TYR A 68 3.91 -13.83 5.53
N LEU A 69 5.16 -14.10 5.93
CA LEU A 69 6.32 -13.40 5.41
C LEU A 69 6.57 -13.71 3.93
N GLN A 70 6.32 -14.95 3.51
CA GLN A 70 6.41 -15.31 2.10
C GLN A 70 5.35 -14.59 1.27
N GLY A 71 4.09 -14.58 1.71
CA GLY A 71 3.01 -13.88 1.00
C GLY A 71 3.26 -12.38 0.88
N TYR A 72 3.77 -11.75 1.93
CA TYR A 72 4.17 -10.35 1.89
C TYR A 72 5.33 -10.09 0.92
N TYR A 73 6.34 -10.96 0.91
CA TYR A 73 7.44 -10.87 -0.04
C TYR A 73 6.94 -11.02 -1.48
N ASP A 74 6.16 -12.06 -1.76
CA ASP A 74 5.63 -12.34 -3.09
C ASP A 74 4.76 -11.18 -3.60
N ASN A 75 4.01 -10.51 -2.71
CA ASN A 75 3.21 -9.35 -3.06
C ASN A 75 4.05 -8.08 -3.31
N PHE A 76 4.97 -7.73 -2.39
CA PHE A 76 5.77 -6.50 -2.51
C PHE A 76 6.78 -6.55 -3.66
N PHE A 77 7.28 -7.74 -3.98
CA PHE A 77 8.30 -7.94 -5.01
C PHE A 77 7.74 -8.64 -6.27
N ALA A 78 6.42 -8.69 -6.41
CA ALA A 78 5.77 -9.16 -7.62
C ALA A 78 6.24 -8.34 -8.84
N PRO A 79 6.43 -8.97 -10.02
CA PRO A 79 6.78 -8.24 -11.24
C PRO A 79 5.67 -7.27 -11.67
N ASN A 80 4.41 -7.63 -11.37
CA ASN A 80 3.24 -6.82 -11.62
C ASN A 80 2.62 -6.43 -10.28
N ILE A 81 2.90 -5.21 -9.83
CA ILE A 81 2.24 -4.63 -8.67
C ILE A 81 1.21 -3.60 -9.13
N ALA A 82 0.06 -3.53 -8.47
CA ALA A 82 -0.87 -2.42 -8.62
C ALA A 82 -0.41 -1.29 -7.69
N PRO A 83 0.24 -0.22 -8.20
CA PRO A 83 0.67 0.88 -7.35
C PRO A 83 -0.55 1.61 -6.80
N TYR A 84 -0.41 2.17 -5.59
CA TYR A 84 -1.44 3.06 -5.07
C TYR A 84 -1.62 4.26 -6.01
N LEU A 85 -2.88 4.61 -6.29
CA LEU A 85 -3.24 5.69 -7.20
C LEU A 85 -2.94 7.06 -6.57
N ARG A 86 -1.69 7.53 -6.73
CA ARG A 86 -1.16 8.78 -6.16
C ARG A 86 -1.29 9.95 -7.13
N ILE A 87 -2.51 10.24 -7.57
CA ILE A 87 -2.84 11.38 -8.45
C ILE A 87 -3.88 12.30 -7.77
N PRO A 88 -3.99 13.58 -8.19
CA PRO A 88 -5.07 14.45 -7.76
C PRO A 88 -6.45 13.78 -7.90
N GLY A 89 -7.27 13.88 -6.85
CA GLY A 89 -8.59 13.24 -6.82
C GLY A 89 -8.56 11.70 -6.73
N GLY A 90 -7.41 11.06 -6.47
CA GLY A 90 -7.28 9.60 -6.42
C GLY A 90 -8.33 8.89 -5.54
N ASN A 91 -8.74 9.51 -4.42
CA ASN A 91 -9.82 8.97 -3.57
C ASN A 91 -11.17 8.89 -4.28
N GLU A 92 -11.48 9.81 -5.19
CA GLU A 92 -12.74 9.82 -5.95
C GLU A 92 -12.85 8.58 -6.86
N TYR A 93 -11.73 8.15 -7.46
CA TYR A 93 -11.67 6.91 -8.25
C TYR A 93 -12.00 5.68 -7.40
N TRP A 94 -11.44 5.61 -6.18
CA TRP A 94 -11.69 4.50 -5.25
C TRP A 94 -13.14 4.48 -4.76
N VAL A 95 -13.70 5.63 -4.41
CA VAL A 95 -15.11 5.74 -3.99
C VAL A 95 -16.06 5.34 -5.12
N ALA A 96 -15.78 5.76 -6.35
CA ALA A 96 -16.57 5.36 -7.52
C ALA A 96 -16.54 3.83 -7.73
N LEU A 97 -15.37 3.21 -7.61
CA LEU A 97 -15.21 1.76 -7.70
C LEU A 97 -15.98 1.05 -6.58
N ASP A 98 -15.78 1.45 -5.32
CA ASP A 98 -16.39 0.82 -4.14
C ASP A 98 -17.93 0.85 -4.19
N ARG A 99 -18.49 1.97 -4.64
CA ARG A 99 -19.92 2.13 -4.87
C ARG A 99 -20.46 1.08 -5.85
N HIS A 100 -19.83 0.93 -7.01
CA HIS A 100 -20.30 0.00 -8.03
C HIS A 100 -20.03 -1.47 -7.71
N LEU A 101 -18.93 -1.76 -7.01
CA LEU A 101 -18.70 -3.09 -6.45
C LEU A 101 -19.79 -3.46 -5.44
N SER A 102 -20.23 -2.51 -4.61
CA SER A 102 -21.34 -2.71 -3.68
C SER A 102 -22.67 -2.96 -4.40
N GLU A 103 -22.95 -2.24 -5.49
CA GLU A 103 -24.13 -2.48 -6.34
C GLU A 103 -24.12 -3.91 -6.92
N ALA A 104 -22.98 -4.38 -7.42
CA ALA A 104 -22.84 -5.76 -7.91
C ALA A 104 -22.96 -6.80 -6.81
N TYR A 105 -22.29 -6.58 -5.67
CA TYR A 105 -22.30 -7.49 -4.52
C TYR A 105 -23.71 -7.69 -3.96
N THR A 106 -24.53 -6.63 -3.97
CA THR A 106 -25.93 -6.68 -3.52
C THR A 106 -26.92 -7.13 -4.61
N GLY A 107 -26.43 -7.44 -5.82
CA GLY A 107 -27.24 -7.96 -6.93
C GLY A 107 -28.09 -6.90 -7.65
N GLN A 108 -27.82 -5.61 -7.47
CA GLN A 108 -28.53 -4.53 -8.17
C GLN A 108 -28.17 -4.47 -9.65
N VAL A 109 -26.93 -4.83 -9.98
CA VAL A 109 -26.41 -4.98 -11.34
C VAL A 109 -25.48 -6.19 -11.41
N ASP A 110 -25.18 -6.67 -12.62
CA ASP A 110 -24.13 -7.66 -12.79
C ASP A 110 -22.73 -7.03 -12.73
N ALA A 111 -21.70 -7.88 -12.64
CA ALA A 111 -20.31 -7.43 -12.55
C ALA A 111 -19.86 -6.61 -13.77
N ARG A 112 -20.39 -6.91 -14.96
CA ARG A 112 -20.02 -6.20 -16.19
C ARG A 112 -20.56 -4.78 -16.15
N GLU A 113 -21.82 -4.61 -15.79
CA GLU A 113 -22.44 -3.29 -15.71
C GLU A 113 -21.84 -2.46 -14.57
N ALA A 114 -21.51 -3.04 -13.42
CA ALA A 114 -20.79 -2.33 -12.37
C ALA A 114 -19.45 -1.77 -12.86
N LEU A 115 -18.63 -2.59 -13.53
CA LEU A 115 -17.34 -2.13 -14.07
C LEU A 115 -17.50 -1.11 -15.19
N ASN A 116 -18.54 -1.23 -16.04
CA ASN A 116 -18.84 -0.22 -17.04
C ASN A 116 -19.20 1.13 -16.40
N ARG A 117 -19.96 1.12 -15.28
CA ARG A 117 -20.26 2.35 -14.54
C ARG A 117 -19.01 2.95 -13.90
N THR A 118 -18.17 2.14 -13.25
CA THR A 118 -16.87 2.59 -12.73
C THR A 118 -16.02 3.25 -13.82
N ALA A 119 -15.94 2.63 -15.00
CA ALA A 119 -15.17 3.20 -16.10
C ALA A 119 -15.71 4.56 -16.56
N ARG A 120 -17.04 4.72 -16.64
CA ARG A 120 -17.68 6.01 -16.97
C ARG A 120 -17.36 7.08 -15.91
N ASP A 121 -17.52 6.75 -14.63
CA ASP A 121 -17.19 7.67 -13.54
C ASP A 121 -15.72 8.07 -13.55
N TRP A 122 -14.80 7.13 -13.80
CA TRP A 122 -13.37 7.41 -13.89
C TRP A 122 -13.04 8.33 -15.06
N GLU A 123 -13.70 8.16 -16.20
CA GLU A 123 -13.59 9.06 -17.35
C GLU A 123 -14.06 10.47 -16.99
N ASP A 124 -15.21 10.60 -16.30
CA ASP A 124 -15.75 11.88 -15.85
C ASP A 124 -14.82 12.58 -14.84
N ILE A 125 -14.30 11.84 -13.85
CA ILE A 125 -13.32 12.36 -12.88
C ILE A 125 -12.05 12.82 -13.62
N THR A 126 -11.52 12.01 -14.52
CA THR A 126 -10.30 12.32 -15.29
C THR A 126 -10.48 13.57 -16.14
N ASN A 127 -11.62 13.69 -16.83
CA ASN A 127 -11.92 14.83 -17.69
C ASN A 127 -12.16 16.11 -16.87
N ARG A 128 -12.82 16.01 -15.72
CA ARG A 128 -13.06 17.15 -14.82
C ARG A 128 -11.78 17.70 -14.20
N ILE A 129 -10.83 16.83 -13.85
CA ILE A 129 -9.55 17.22 -13.25
C ILE A 129 -8.55 17.68 -14.32
N GLY A 130 -8.56 17.05 -15.49
CA GLY A 130 -7.65 17.31 -16.59
C GLY A 130 -6.86 16.06 -16.97
N ARG A 131 -7.15 15.48 -18.16
CA ARG A 131 -6.58 14.20 -18.58
C ARG A 131 -5.07 14.21 -18.73
N GLU A 132 -4.52 15.25 -19.35
CA GLU A 132 -3.08 15.38 -19.58
C GLU A 132 -2.33 15.50 -18.26
N ASP A 133 -2.86 16.30 -17.32
CA ASP A 133 -2.29 16.47 -15.98
C ASP A 133 -2.38 15.18 -15.15
N GLN A 134 -3.49 14.43 -15.25
CA GLN A 134 -3.63 13.13 -14.60
C GLN A 134 -2.65 12.11 -15.17
N LEU A 135 -2.48 12.06 -16.49
CA LEU A 135 -1.52 11.16 -17.14
C LEU A 135 -0.09 11.47 -16.67
N LYS A 136 0.29 12.75 -16.69
CA LYS A 136 1.59 13.20 -16.21
C LYS A 136 1.80 12.84 -14.73
N SER A 137 0.83 13.16 -13.88
CA SER A 137 0.88 12.84 -12.44
C SER A 137 1.01 11.34 -12.19
N TYR A 138 0.29 10.52 -12.96
CA TYR A 138 0.36 9.08 -12.85
C TYR A 138 1.72 8.53 -13.27
N GLN A 139 2.25 8.98 -14.41
CA GLN A 139 3.58 8.61 -14.89
C GLN A 139 4.67 8.98 -13.90
N GLU A 140 4.65 10.21 -13.36
CA GLU A 140 5.57 10.65 -12.32
C GLU A 140 5.45 9.80 -11.05
N ALA A 141 4.22 9.50 -10.61
CA ALA A 141 3.98 8.71 -9.41
C ALA A 141 4.58 7.30 -9.49
N ILE A 142 4.51 6.66 -10.66
CA ILE A 142 5.03 5.29 -10.85
C ILE A 142 6.48 5.28 -11.37
N GLY A 143 7.11 6.45 -11.56
CA GLY A 143 8.47 6.54 -12.12
C GLY A 143 8.55 6.07 -13.58
N TYR A 144 7.48 6.23 -14.35
CA TYR A 144 7.44 5.86 -15.76
C TYR A 144 8.48 6.65 -16.56
N THR A 145 9.32 5.93 -17.30
CA THR A 145 10.30 6.50 -18.23
C THR A 145 9.91 6.05 -19.65
N PRO A 146 9.68 6.97 -20.60
CA PRO A 146 9.27 6.64 -21.97
C PRO A 146 10.25 5.75 -22.74
#